data_AF-A0A1W2F2J3-F1
#
_entry.id   AF-A0A1W2F2J3-F1
#
_cell.length_a   1.000
_cell.length_b   1.000
_cell.length_c   1.000
_cell.angle_alpha   90.00
_cell.angle_beta   90.00
_cell.angle_gamma   90.00
#
_symmetry.space_group_name_H-M   'P 1'
#
loop_
_entity.id
_entity.type
_entity.pdbx_description
1 polymer ?
#
loop_
_entity_poly.entity_id
_entity_poly.type
_entity_poly.pdbx_seq_one_letter_code
_entity_poly.pdbx_strand_id
1 'polypeptide(L)'
;MTDEKSARAGETERAHHAGDGSPAPPRQRRLSAGRKQEAVLRVLRGEPLETVAREVGVAAGDLSGWRDNFLEAGTASLKSRPEDDRDRELKAMREKIGEMTMANELLEAKIDRLEAGTPFARRRSKR
;
A
#
# COMPACT_ATOMS: atom_id res chain seq x y z
N MET A 1 37.28 60.30 0.59
CA MET A 1 36.75 61.13 -0.51
C MET A 1 36.23 60.15 -1.55
N THR A 2 34.98 60.34 -1.96
CA THR A 2 34.10 59.43 -2.70
C THR A 2 34.73 58.67 -3.87
N ASP A 3 34.47 57.36 -3.95
CA ASP A 3 34.49 56.64 -5.22
C ASP A 3 33.23 55.76 -5.33
N GLU A 4 32.45 56.07 -6.36
CA GLU A 4 31.32 55.30 -6.85
C GLU A 4 31.81 53.96 -7.42
N LYS A 5 31.06 52.88 -7.17
CA LYS A 5 30.99 51.78 -8.13
C LYS A 5 29.66 51.06 -8.10
N SER A 6 28.80 51.52 -9.01
CA SER A 6 27.92 50.76 -9.91
C SER A 6 27.76 49.25 -9.63
N ALA A 7 26.52 48.82 -9.39
CA ALA A 7 26.04 47.50 -9.76
C ALA A 7 24.54 47.58 -10.08
N ARG A 8 24.24 47.76 -11.37
CA ARG A 8 22.92 47.64 -11.99
C ARG A 8 22.51 46.17 -11.93
N ALA A 9 21.63 45.80 -11.01
CA ALA A 9 21.00 44.48 -10.98
C ALA A 9 19.80 44.50 -11.93
N GLY A 10 19.93 43.78 -13.04
CA GLY A 10 18.89 43.64 -14.05
C GLY A 10 17.64 42.99 -13.48
N GLU A 11 16.49 43.62 -13.73
CA GLU A 11 15.17 43.02 -13.61
C GLU A 11 15.11 41.80 -14.52
N THR A 12 15.09 40.62 -13.93
CA THR A 12 14.65 39.41 -14.63
C THR A 12 13.13 39.50 -14.74
N GLU A 13 12.69 40.02 -15.88
CA GLU A 13 11.31 39.99 -16.37
C GLU A 13 10.78 38.54 -16.27
N ARG A 14 9.92 38.28 -15.27
CA ARG A 14 9.23 37.01 -15.14
C ARG A 14 8.14 36.95 -16.22
N ALA A 15 8.18 35.89 -17.02
CA ALA A 15 7.21 35.64 -18.08
C ALA A 15 5.76 35.70 -17.54
N HIS A 16 4.99 36.64 -18.10
CA HIS A 16 3.55 36.81 -17.87
C HIS A 16 2.75 35.81 -18.71
N HIS A 17 2.87 34.52 -18.41
CA HIS A 17 1.90 33.52 -18.86
C HIS A 17 1.32 32.82 -17.66
N ALA A 18 0.54 33.59 -16.88
CA ALA A 18 -0.43 33.01 -15.98
C ALA A 18 -1.48 32.32 -16.86
N GLY A 19 -1.51 30.98 -16.82
CA GLY A 19 -2.66 30.21 -17.27
C GLY A 19 -3.93 30.81 -16.68
N ASP A 20 -5.02 30.75 -17.44
CA ASP A 20 -6.29 31.33 -17.03
C ASP A 20 -6.58 30.93 -15.57
N GLY A 21 -6.99 31.92 -14.77
CA GLY A 21 -7.23 31.76 -13.34
C GLY A 21 -8.44 30.88 -13.02
N SER A 22 -8.71 29.83 -13.81
CA SER A 22 -9.65 28.79 -13.44
C SER A 22 -9.22 28.20 -12.10
N PRO A 23 -10.07 28.24 -11.08
CA PRO A 23 -9.81 27.56 -9.82
C PRO A 23 -9.46 26.11 -10.12
N ALA A 24 -8.34 25.63 -9.56
CA ALA A 24 -8.03 24.20 -9.61
C ALA A 24 -9.29 23.42 -9.17
N PRO A 25 -9.71 22.37 -9.91
CA PRO A 25 -10.93 21.65 -9.60
C PRO A 25 -10.88 21.22 -8.13
N PRO A 26 -12.01 21.33 -7.40
CA PRO A 26 -12.03 21.00 -5.99
C PRO A 26 -11.46 19.61 -5.79
N ARG A 27 -10.45 19.49 -4.92
CA ARG A 27 -9.83 18.20 -4.58
C ARG A 27 -10.95 17.25 -4.13
N GLN A 28 -11.28 16.28 -4.97
CA GLN A 28 -12.36 15.35 -4.69
C GLN A 28 -11.98 14.53 -3.46
N ARG A 29 -12.68 14.80 -2.36
CA ARG A 29 -12.38 14.19 -1.06
C ARG A 29 -12.58 12.69 -1.22
N ARG A 30 -11.54 11.90 -0.91
CA ARG A 30 -11.62 10.43 -0.97
C ARG A 30 -12.82 9.95 -0.16
N LEU A 31 -13.75 9.28 -0.84
CA LEU A 31 -14.89 8.65 -0.18
C LEU A 31 -14.43 7.41 0.57
N SER A 32 -14.96 7.22 1.77
CA SER A 32 -14.70 6.01 2.57
C SER A 32 -15.29 4.77 1.88
N ALA A 33 -14.71 3.61 2.18
CA ALA A 33 -15.20 2.34 1.65
C ALA A 33 -16.68 2.11 2.00
N GLY A 34 -17.09 2.39 3.24
CA GLY A 34 -18.49 2.26 3.67
C GLY A 34 -19.45 3.14 2.88
N ARG A 35 -19.06 4.38 2.56
CA ARG A 35 -19.90 5.29 1.77
C ARG A 35 -20.01 4.86 0.31
N LYS A 36 -18.95 4.26 -0.26
CA LYS A 36 -19.02 3.64 -1.60
C LYS A 36 -19.93 2.41 -1.60
N GLN A 37 -19.82 1.56 -0.58
CA GLN A 37 -20.67 0.38 -0.41
C GLN A 37 -22.14 0.75 -0.31
N GLU A 38 -22.49 1.75 0.51
CA GLU A 38 -23.86 2.24 0.64
C GLU A 38 -24.42 2.72 -0.70
N ALA A 39 -23.65 3.52 -1.45
CA ALA A 39 -24.04 3.99 -2.77
C ALA A 39 -24.31 2.83 -3.75
N VAL A 40 -23.45 1.81 -3.77
CA VAL A 40 -23.65 0.61 -4.59
C VAL A 40 -24.91 -0.16 -4.16
N LEU A 41 -25.13 -0.34 -2.85
CA LEU A 41 -26.32 -1.03 -2.34
C LEU A 41 -27.62 -0.31 -2.71
N ARG A 42 -27.63 1.02 -2.74
CA ARG A 42 -28.79 1.81 -3.22
C ARG A 42 -29.11 1.50 -4.68
N VAL A 43 -28.09 1.47 -5.54
CA VAL A 43 -28.26 1.09 -6.95
C VAL A 43 -28.75 -0.35 -7.09
N LEU A 44 -28.22 -1.29 -6.31
CA LEU A 44 -28.67 -2.69 -6.34
C LEU A 44 -30.11 -2.89 -5.83
N ARG A 45 -30.63 -1.97 -5.00
CA ARG A 45 -32.04 -1.94 -4.57
C ARG A 45 -32.99 -1.35 -5.64
N GLY A 46 -32.45 -0.89 -6.77
CA GLY A 46 -33.23 -0.37 -7.89
C GLY A 46 -33.30 1.16 -7.96
N GLU A 47 -32.54 1.89 -7.14
CA GLU A 47 -32.45 3.35 -7.28
C GLU A 47 -31.69 3.72 -8.57
N PRO A 48 -32.13 4.77 -9.29
CA PRO A 48 -31.49 5.19 -10.53
C PRO A 48 -30.05 5.66 -10.27
N LEU A 49 -29.13 5.11 -11.05
CA LEU A 49 -27.69 5.26 -10.86
C LEU A 49 -27.25 6.74 -10.93
N GLU A 50 -27.84 7.51 -11.83
CA GLU A 50 -27.56 8.93 -12.05
C GLU A 50 -27.97 9.78 -10.86
N THR A 51 -29.08 9.44 -10.21
CA THR A 51 -29.56 10.13 -9.00
C THR A 51 -28.61 9.85 -7.84
N VAL A 52 -28.27 8.59 -7.61
CA VAL A 52 -27.33 8.20 -6.54
C VAL A 52 -25.95 8.82 -6.77
N ALA A 53 -25.46 8.84 -8.01
CA ALA A 53 -24.17 9.44 -8.36
C ALA A 53 -24.12 10.94 -8.02
N ARG A 54 -25.19 11.68 -8.36
CA ARG A 54 -25.30 13.13 -8.03
C ARG A 54 -25.35 13.38 -6.52
N GLU A 55 -26.11 12.59 -5.78
CA GLU A 55 -26.20 12.73 -4.32
C GLU A 55 -24.88 12.42 -3.61
N VAL A 56 -24.12 11.45 -4.12
CA VAL A 56 -22.80 11.08 -3.59
C VAL A 56 -21.70 12.03 -4.08
N GLY A 57 -21.96 12.81 -5.14
CA GLY A 57 -21.01 13.78 -5.72
C GLY A 57 -19.95 13.14 -6.61
N VAL A 58 -20.30 12.08 -7.34
CA VAL A 58 -19.41 11.36 -8.26
C VAL A 58 -20.01 11.22 -9.65
N ALA A 59 -19.17 10.92 -10.65
CA ALA A 59 -19.67 10.64 -11.99
C ALA A 59 -20.43 9.31 -12.00
N ALA A 60 -21.46 9.22 -12.84
CA ALA A 60 -22.21 7.98 -13.05
C ALA A 60 -21.29 6.83 -13.48
N GLY A 61 -20.28 7.11 -14.32
CA GLY A 61 -19.27 6.12 -14.71
C GLY A 61 -18.47 5.57 -13.52
N ASP A 62 -18.10 6.41 -12.56
CA ASP A 62 -17.37 5.98 -11.36
C ASP A 62 -18.24 5.07 -10.49
N LEU A 63 -19.52 5.42 -10.31
CA LEU A 63 -20.46 4.62 -9.53
C LEU A 63 -20.76 3.28 -10.22
N SER A 64 -20.88 3.26 -11.54
CA SER A 64 -20.97 2.02 -12.32
C SER A 64 -19.74 1.15 -12.10
N GLY A 65 -18.54 1.73 -12.19
CA GLY A 65 -17.30 1.01 -11.93
C GLY A 65 -17.23 0.44 -10.51
N TRP A 66 -17.73 1.16 -9.50
CA TRP A 66 -17.80 0.62 -8.14
C TRP A 66 -18.78 -0.54 -8.02
N ARG A 67 -19.94 -0.47 -8.68
CA ARG A 67 -20.92 -1.58 -8.71
C ARG A 67 -20.29 -2.82 -9.34
N ASP A 68 -19.62 -2.66 -10.48
CA ASP A 68 -19.05 -3.78 -11.21
C ASP A 68 -17.91 -4.44 -10.40
N ASN A 69 -17.02 -3.63 -9.81
CA ASN A 69 -15.98 -4.12 -8.89
C ASN A 69 -16.56 -4.81 -7.65
N PHE A 70 -17.66 -4.29 -7.09
CA PHE A 70 -18.33 -4.88 -5.95
C PHE A 70 -18.92 -6.27 -6.27
N LEU A 71 -19.52 -6.42 -7.46
CA LEU A 71 -20.06 -7.69 -7.93
C LEU A 71 -18.97 -8.71 -8.28
N GLU A 72 -17.87 -8.25 -8.88
CA GLU A 72 -16.70 -9.09 -9.16
C GLU A 72 -16.07 -9.60 -7.86
N ALA A 73 -15.80 -8.71 -6.90
CA ALA A 73 -15.26 -9.08 -5.60
C ALA A 73 -16.22 -9.99 -4.82
N GLY A 74 -17.53 -9.72 -4.87
CA GLY A 74 -18.55 -10.59 -4.29
C GLY A 74 -18.54 -11.99 -4.91
N THR A 75 -18.42 -12.08 -6.23
CA THR A 75 -18.31 -13.37 -6.94
C THR A 75 -17.02 -14.11 -6.58
N ALA A 76 -15.89 -13.41 -6.50
CA ALA A 76 -14.62 -13.98 -6.07
C ALA A 76 -14.71 -14.53 -4.64
N SER A 77 -15.32 -13.76 -3.74
CA SER A 77 -15.53 -14.16 -2.34
C SER A 77 -16.45 -15.37 -2.18
N LEU A 78 -17.41 -15.56 -3.09
CA LEU A 78 -18.29 -16.74 -3.09
C LEU A 78 -17.60 -17.98 -3.68
N LYS A 79 -16.59 -17.80 -4.53
CA LYS A 79 -15.77 -18.90 -5.08
C LYS A 79 -14.71 -19.36 -4.09
N SER A 80 -14.15 -18.46 -3.26
CA SER A 80 -13.22 -18.83 -2.19
C SER A 80 -13.99 -19.51 -1.06
N ARG A 81 -13.62 -20.75 -0.74
CA ARG A 81 -14.15 -21.41 0.45
C ARG A 81 -13.35 -20.95 1.67
N PRO A 82 -13.98 -20.70 2.84
CA PRO A 82 -13.25 -20.31 4.05
C PRO A 82 -12.14 -21.29 4.47
N GLU A 83 -12.31 -22.57 4.12
CA GLU A 83 -11.28 -23.60 4.29
C GLU A 83 -10.03 -23.28 3.46
N ASP A 84 -10.14 -22.85 2.19
CA ASP A 84 -8.97 -22.64 1.32
C ASP A 84 -8.03 -21.53 1.80
N ASP A 85 -8.57 -20.38 2.25
CA ASP A 85 -7.75 -19.26 2.72
C ASP A 85 -7.13 -19.56 4.09
N ARG A 86 -7.92 -20.14 5.01
CA ARG A 86 -7.42 -20.58 6.31
C ARG A 86 -6.41 -21.70 6.19
N ASP A 87 -6.57 -22.61 5.25
CA ASP A 87 -5.63 -23.71 5.00
C ASP A 87 -4.32 -23.20 4.41
N ARG A 88 -4.35 -22.18 3.55
CA ARG A 88 -3.13 -21.50 3.08
C ARG A 88 -2.38 -20.82 4.23
N GLU A 89 -3.08 -20.08 5.07
CA GLU A 89 -2.48 -19.44 6.25
C GLU A 89 -1.94 -20.46 7.25
N LEU A 90 -2.69 -21.54 7.48
CA LEU A 90 -2.29 -22.65 8.36
C LEU A 90 -1.06 -23.37 7.80
N LYS A 91 -0.99 -23.59 6.49
CA LYS A 91 0.19 -24.15 5.82
C LYS A 91 1.41 -23.24 5.99
N ALA A 92 1.26 -21.94 5.73
CA ALA A 92 2.36 -20.98 5.88
C ALA A 92 2.86 -20.92 7.34
N MET A 93 1.94 -20.95 8.32
CA MET A 93 2.31 -21.02 9.73
C MET A 93 3.06 -22.30 10.06
N ARG A 94 2.58 -23.46 9.58
CA ARG A 94 3.25 -24.76 9.80
C ARG A 94 4.66 -24.78 9.19
N GLU A 95 4.82 -24.25 7.98
CA GLU A 95 6.13 -24.11 7.34
C GLU A 95 7.06 -23.24 8.17
N LYS A 96 6.57 -22.10 8.68
CA LYS A 96 7.39 -21.20 9.52
C LYS A 96 7.77 -21.83 10.86
N ILE A 97 6.85 -22.56 11.49
CA ILE A 97 7.14 -23.32 12.72
C ILE A 97 8.24 -24.34 12.43
N GLY A 98 8.14 -25.12 11.34
CA GLY A 98 9.17 -26.09 10.97
C GLY A 98 10.54 -25.44 10.74
N GLU A 99 10.59 -24.31 10.03
CA GLU A 99 11.82 -23.53 9.84
C GLU A 99 12.45 -23.10 11.18
N MET A 100 11.63 -22.55 12.09
CA MET A 100 12.10 -22.10 13.41
C MET A 100 12.54 -23.27 14.29
N THR A 101 11.83 -24.40 14.26
CA THR A 101 12.21 -25.62 14.98
C THR A 101 13.57 -26.14 14.50
N MET A 102 13.77 -26.29 13.19
CA MET A 102 15.06 -26.72 12.63
C MET A 102 16.19 -25.74 12.97
N ALA A 103 15.92 -24.42 12.92
CA ALA A 103 16.90 -23.42 13.28
C ALA A 103 17.31 -23.52 14.76
N ASN A 104 16.34 -23.74 15.65
CA ASN A 104 16.60 -23.94 17.07
C ASN A 104 17.43 -25.20 17.32
N GLU A 105 17.08 -26.33 16.70
CA GLU A 105 17.84 -27.59 16.83
C GLU A 105 19.32 -27.41 16.42
N LEU A 106 19.58 -26.67 15.34
CA LEU A 106 20.94 -26.35 14.90
C LEU A 106 21.69 -25.42 15.86
N LEU A 107 20.98 -24.46 16.46
CA LEU A 107 21.57 -23.55 17.46
C LEU A 107 21.91 -24.28 18.74
N GLU A 108 21.02 -25.14 19.24
CA GLU A 108 21.25 -26.00 20.40
C GLU A 108 22.46 -26.92 20.15
N ALA A 109 22.50 -27.62 19.02
CA ALA A 109 23.64 -28.46 18.65
C ALA A 109 24.97 -27.68 18.54
N LYS A 110 24.92 -26.40 18.15
CA LYS A 110 26.09 -25.53 18.12
C LYS A 110 26.53 -25.14 19.53
N ILE A 111 25.60 -24.81 20.41
CA ILE A 111 25.86 -24.48 21.81
C ILE A 111 26.52 -25.69 22.48
N ASP A 112 25.95 -26.89 22.35
CA ASP A 112 26.50 -28.12 22.93
C ASP A 112 27.96 -28.34 22.51
N ARG A 113 28.30 -28.13 21.23
CA ARG A 113 29.67 -28.27 20.72
C ARG A 113 30.65 -27.25 21.32
N LEU A 114 30.17 -26.03 21.58
CA LEU A 114 30.96 -24.96 22.17
C LEU A 114 31.15 -25.18 23.68
N GLU A 115 30.10 -25.64 24.37
CA GLU A 115 30.11 -25.91 25.80
C GLU A 115 30.84 -27.21 26.16
N ALA A 116 30.89 -28.19 25.25
CA ALA A 116 31.66 -29.43 25.40
C ALA A 116 33.20 -29.23 25.47
N GLY A 117 33.68 -27.99 25.56
CA GLY A 117 35.08 -27.68 25.88
C GLY A 117 36.06 -28.05 24.77
N THR A 118 35.61 -28.17 23.52
CA THR A 118 36.49 -28.46 22.39
C THR A 118 37.57 -27.37 22.29
N PRO A 119 38.85 -27.67 22.55
CA PRO A 119 39.89 -26.64 22.53
C PRO A 119 39.94 -26.06 21.12
N PHE A 120 39.83 -24.74 20.98
CA PHE A 120 40.01 -24.05 19.71
C PHE A 120 41.20 -24.67 18.98
N ALA A 121 40.96 -25.27 17.80
CA ALA A 121 42.02 -25.91 17.03
C ALA A 121 43.15 -24.89 16.85
N ARG A 122 44.30 -25.14 17.49
CA ARG A 122 45.45 -24.22 17.46
C ARG A 122 45.81 -23.98 15.99
N ARG A 123 45.52 -22.77 15.51
CA ARG A 123 45.92 -22.31 14.17
C ARG A 123 47.44 -22.41 14.11
N ARG A 124 47.96 -23.35 13.31
CA ARG A 124 49.41 -23.52 13.12
C ARG A 124 49.93 -22.28 12.40
N SER A 125 50.69 -21.45 13.11
CA SER A 125 51.40 -20.32 12.51
C SER A 125 52.37 -20.87 11.47
N LYS A 126 52.23 -20.44 10.21
CA LYS A 126 53.21 -20.74 9.17
C LYS A 126 54.42 -19.84 9.41
N ARG A 127 55.55 -20.44 9.73
CA ARG A 127 56.87 -19.83 9.66
C ARG A 127 57.68 -20.60 8.62
#